data_AF-A0A3N5H644-F1
#
_entry.id   AF-A0A3N5H644-F1
#
_cell.length_a   1.000
_cell.length_b   1.000
_cell.length_c   1.000
_cell.angle_alpha   90.00
_cell.angle_beta   90.00
_cell.angle_gamma   90.00
#
_symmetry.space_group_name_H-M   'P 1'
#
loop_
_entity.id
_entity.type
_entity.pdbx_description
1 polymer ?
#
loop_
_entity_poly.entity_id
_entity_poly.type
_entity_poly.pdbx_seq_one_letter_code
_entity_poly.pdbx_strand_id
1 'polypeptide(L)'
;VAEQMQARRRAGREHAVQQPLRPQRPSPEAGALRTALCVEARDGEVHVFLPPLGRAEDFLDLVAELDGIRARTGLPIQLEGYSPPRSPLLRRFSVAPDPGVLEVNIPPATSGREHAATLETVFDAALHAGLHAEKYLLDGRISGSGGGHHITLGGPTPLESPLLLRPDVLASLITFFQHHPSLSYLFTGLFVGPTSQAPRVDEGRHEAIAELEIALHRAFDRSGEPLPPWRVDAMFRDLLVDVSGNTHRAELCVDKLFDWRSAHGRQGLLEMRAFEMPAHPRLAVAQAILVRSLVASFAREPYDGELVRWGTRLHDRFLLPTWMWSDFEEVLAHLSRRDLSLPAEAYRPFLELRCPVAGRIEAGDVVLEVRNALEPWNVLGEEMTALGTSRFVDSSVERVEVRVEGLVPERHRVLVNGWELPLRNTGKVGEGVAGVRFRAWAPPRSLHPQLGVHHPLRFDVVDLWGRRSLGACAYHVWHAEGRAFRSPPLTRFEAEARRSQRFTREAPLPWPVTPRTVGRNRDTPWTLDLRRLPGDHPVPEPEEDEEEEDGTGVGLS
;
A
#
# COMPACT_ATOMS: atom_id res chain seq x y z
N VAL A 1 13.55 -42.29 -105.11
CA VAL A 1 13.66 -42.91 -103.76
C VAL A 1 14.96 -42.47 -103.05
N ALA A 2 15.31 -41.18 -103.09
CA ALA A 2 16.50 -40.65 -102.39
C ALA A 2 16.37 -39.20 -101.87
N GLU A 3 15.18 -38.58 -101.87
CA GLU A 3 15.07 -37.14 -101.50
C GLU A 3 14.01 -36.79 -100.44
N GLN A 4 13.22 -37.74 -99.92
CA GLN A 4 12.22 -37.46 -98.88
C GLN A 4 12.55 -37.99 -97.47
N MET A 5 13.77 -38.50 -97.25
CA MET A 5 14.19 -39.01 -95.92
C MET A 5 15.40 -38.29 -95.28
N GLN A 6 15.92 -37.20 -95.85
CA GLN A 6 17.04 -36.45 -95.25
C GLN A 6 16.67 -35.14 -94.52
N ALA A 7 15.40 -34.70 -94.54
CA ALA A 7 15.01 -33.43 -93.91
C ALA A 7 14.40 -33.55 -92.50
N ARG A 8 14.43 -34.73 -91.86
CA ARG A 8 13.90 -34.93 -90.48
C ARG A 8 14.97 -34.97 -89.38
N ARG A 9 16.21 -34.56 -89.66
CA ARG A 9 17.31 -34.56 -88.66
C ARG A 9 18.03 -33.22 -88.43
N ARG A 10 17.56 -32.11 -88.99
CA ARG A 10 18.11 -30.77 -88.66
C ARG A 10 17.02 -29.70 -88.68
N ALA A 11 16.30 -29.60 -87.58
CA ALA A 11 15.69 -28.36 -87.11
C ALA A 11 15.51 -28.50 -85.59
N GLY A 12 16.65 -28.54 -84.90
CA GLY A 12 16.69 -28.26 -83.47
C GLY A 12 16.65 -26.74 -83.27
N ARG A 13 16.06 -26.36 -82.15
CA ARG A 13 16.10 -25.04 -81.49
C ARG A 13 15.09 -24.00 -82.00
N GLU A 14 13.88 -24.09 -81.47
CA GLU A 14 13.14 -22.89 -81.07
C GLU A 14 13.07 -22.84 -79.54
N HIS A 15 13.36 -21.66 -79.00
CA HIS A 15 13.45 -21.36 -77.58
C HIS A 15 12.09 -21.54 -76.88
N ALA A 16 12.00 -22.54 -76.01
CA ALA A 16 11.06 -22.47 -74.89
C ALA A 16 11.63 -21.49 -73.85
N VAL A 17 11.10 -20.27 -73.84
CA VAL A 17 11.31 -19.31 -72.75
C VAL A 17 10.79 -19.95 -71.48
N GLN A 18 11.69 -20.41 -70.61
CA GLN A 18 11.33 -20.75 -69.24
C GLN A 18 10.87 -19.47 -68.55
N GLN A 19 9.55 -19.34 -68.34
CA GLN A 19 9.03 -18.34 -67.42
C GLN A 19 9.68 -18.55 -66.06
N PRO A 20 10.22 -17.52 -65.39
CA PRO A 20 10.68 -17.67 -64.03
C PRO A 20 9.49 -18.10 -63.17
N LEU A 21 9.64 -19.25 -62.51
CA LEU A 21 8.70 -19.73 -61.51
C LEU A 21 8.48 -18.60 -60.50
N ARG A 22 7.32 -17.93 -60.58
CA ARG A 22 6.87 -17.05 -59.50
C ARG A 22 6.84 -17.91 -58.23
N PRO A 23 7.49 -17.50 -57.13
CA PRO A 23 7.35 -18.23 -55.88
C PRO A 23 5.86 -18.29 -55.56
N GLN A 24 5.31 -19.51 -55.52
CA GLN A 24 3.93 -19.71 -55.10
C GLN A 24 3.85 -19.24 -53.66
N ARG A 25 3.09 -18.17 -53.41
CA ARG A 25 2.70 -17.82 -52.04
C ARG A 25 1.92 -19.01 -51.50
N PRO A 26 2.31 -19.61 -50.36
CA PRO A 26 1.50 -20.65 -49.74
C PRO A 26 0.10 -20.09 -49.55
N SER A 27 -0.90 -20.83 -50.02
CA SER A 27 -2.30 -20.51 -49.78
C SER A 27 -2.52 -20.48 -48.27
N PRO A 28 -3.02 -19.39 -47.68
CA PRO A 28 -3.23 -19.33 -46.24
C PRO A 28 -4.24 -20.41 -45.87
N GLU A 29 -3.82 -21.37 -45.05
CA GLU A 29 -4.70 -22.35 -44.44
C GLU A 29 -5.85 -21.60 -43.76
N ALA A 30 -7.09 -22.09 -43.94
CA ALA A 30 -8.27 -21.50 -43.33
C ALA A 30 -8.11 -21.57 -41.79
N GLY A 31 -7.78 -20.44 -41.17
CA GLY A 31 -7.49 -20.34 -39.73
C GLY A 31 -6.11 -19.78 -39.37
N ALA A 32 -5.20 -19.56 -40.34
CA ALA A 32 -3.92 -18.93 -40.08
C ALA A 32 -4.10 -17.43 -39.77
N LEU A 33 -3.66 -17.00 -38.58
CA LEU A 33 -3.55 -15.59 -38.21
C LEU A 33 -2.65 -14.87 -39.23
N ARG A 34 -3.23 -13.97 -40.01
CA ARG A 34 -2.47 -13.09 -40.91
C ARG A 34 -1.83 -12.00 -40.07
N THR A 35 -0.51 -12.02 -40.01
CA THR A 35 0.30 -10.98 -39.37
C THR A 35 0.94 -10.10 -40.44
N ALA A 36 1.17 -8.83 -40.12
CA ALA A 36 1.82 -7.87 -41.01
C ALA A 36 2.88 -7.09 -40.25
N LEU A 37 4.07 -7.02 -40.82
CA LEU A 37 5.13 -6.10 -40.40
C LEU A 37 4.97 -4.82 -41.20
N CYS A 38 4.76 -3.69 -40.54
CA CYS A 38 4.68 -2.39 -41.19
C CYS A 38 5.96 -1.60 -40.94
N VAL A 39 6.48 -0.96 -42.00
CA VAL A 39 7.70 -0.15 -41.92
C VAL A 39 7.38 1.21 -42.52
N GLU A 40 7.64 2.27 -41.78
CA GLU A 40 7.36 3.65 -42.19
C GLU A 40 8.53 4.56 -41.81
N ALA A 41 8.92 5.46 -42.70
CA ALA A 41 9.88 6.52 -42.39
C ALA A 41 9.12 7.75 -41.87
N ARG A 42 9.44 8.19 -40.64
CA ARG A 42 8.84 9.37 -39.99
C ARG A 42 9.94 10.16 -39.29
N ASP A 43 9.94 11.48 -39.45
CA ASP A 43 10.82 12.41 -38.72
C ASP A 43 12.33 12.05 -38.72
N GLY A 44 12.81 11.40 -39.78
CA GLY A 44 14.21 10.97 -39.91
C GLY A 44 14.53 9.60 -39.30
N GLU A 45 13.53 8.90 -38.77
CA GLU A 45 13.63 7.56 -38.21
C GLU A 45 12.78 6.53 -38.98
N VAL A 46 13.17 5.26 -38.88
CA VAL A 46 12.40 4.15 -39.44
C VAL A 46 11.59 3.51 -38.32
N HIS A 47 10.28 3.68 -38.35
CA HIS A 47 9.35 3.07 -37.43
C HIS A 47 8.95 1.69 -37.95
N VAL A 48 9.14 0.66 -37.11
CA VAL A 48 8.80 -0.72 -37.44
C VAL A 48 7.74 -1.20 -36.47
N PHE A 49 6.51 -1.38 -36.98
CA PHE A 49 5.40 -1.92 -36.23
C PHE A 49 5.48 -3.46 -36.23
N LEU A 50 5.86 -4.01 -35.07
CA LEU A 50 6.04 -5.44 -34.86
C LEU A 50 4.68 -6.14 -34.80
N PRO A 51 4.44 -7.19 -35.62
CA PRO A 51 3.22 -7.98 -35.54
C PRO A 51 3.16 -8.82 -34.25
N PRO A 52 1.97 -9.32 -33.88
CA PRO A 52 1.87 -10.33 -32.85
C PRO A 52 2.50 -11.64 -33.36
N LEU A 53 3.44 -12.21 -32.62
CA LEU A 53 4.09 -13.48 -32.95
C LEU A 53 3.63 -14.57 -31.98
N GLY A 54 3.77 -15.84 -32.38
CA GLY A 54 3.33 -16.98 -31.56
C GLY A 54 4.34 -17.36 -30.48
N ARG A 55 5.63 -17.09 -30.70
CA ARG A 55 6.73 -17.51 -29.83
C ARG A 55 7.65 -16.34 -29.51
N ALA A 56 8.23 -16.39 -28.32
CA ALA A 56 9.21 -15.39 -27.90
C ALA A 56 10.52 -15.49 -28.70
N GLU A 57 10.92 -16.70 -29.11
CA GLU A 57 12.10 -16.90 -29.96
C GLU A 57 11.93 -16.17 -31.30
N ASP A 58 10.79 -16.35 -31.98
CA ASP A 58 10.49 -15.67 -33.24
C ASP A 58 10.51 -14.13 -33.09
N PHE A 59 10.07 -13.62 -31.95
CA PHE A 59 10.11 -12.19 -31.65
C PHE A 59 11.54 -11.69 -31.45
N LEU A 60 12.37 -12.44 -30.72
CA LEU A 60 13.78 -12.10 -30.53
C LEU A 60 14.56 -12.15 -31.85
N ASP A 61 14.29 -13.15 -32.71
CA ASP A 61 14.90 -13.26 -34.03
C ASP A 61 14.53 -12.06 -34.90
N LEU A 62 13.27 -11.63 -34.90
CA LEU A 62 12.82 -10.43 -35.62
C LEU A 62 13.52 -9.16 -35.11
N VAL A 63 13.59 -8.97 -33.79
CA VAL A 63 14.27 -7.80 -33.19
C VAL A 63 15.77 -7.83 -33.48
N ALA A 64 16.41 -8.99 -33.44
CA ALA A 64 17.83 -9.15 -33.76
C ALA A 64 18.14 -8.82 -35.23
N GLU A 65 17.27 -9.24 -36.16
CA GLU A 65 17.39 -8.85 -37.57
C GLU A 65 17.24 -7.34 -37.78
N LEU A 66 16.29 -6.71 -37.09
CA LEU A 66 16.12 -5.26 -37.13
C LEU A 66 17.33 -4.52 -36.56
N ASP A 67 17.90 -4.95 -35.43
CA ASP A 67 19.11 -4.36 -34.87
C ASP A 67 20.32 -4.58 -35.79
N GLY A 68 20.43 -5.75 -36.43
CA GLY A 68 21.44 -6.01 -37.45
C GLY A 68 21.33 -5.07 -38.65
N ILE A 69 20.10 -4.75 -39.09
CA ILE A 69 19.86 -3.75 -40.15
C ILE A 69 20.26 -2.36 -39.67
N ARG A 70 19.84 -1.95 -38.46
CA ARG A 70 20.22 -0.66 -37.84
C ARG A 70 21.74 -0.48 -37.81
N ALA A 71 22.47 -1.51 -37.36
CA ALA A 71 23.93 -1.48 -37.27
C ALA A 71 24.61 -1.37 -38.65
N ARG A 72 24.08 -2.03 -39.69
CA ARG A 72 24.64 -1.99 -41.05
C ARG A 72 24.35 -0.70 -41.80
N THR A 73 23.17 -0.12 -41.61
CA THR A 73 22.73 1.07 -42.35
C THR A 73 23.04 2.38 -41.62
N GLY A 74 23.20 2.33 -40.30
CA GLY A 74 23.30 3.52 -39.45
C GLY A 74 21.98 4.30 -39.33
N LEU A 75 20.87 3.78 -39.87
CA LEU A 75 19.57 4.42 -39.76
C LEU A 75 18.99 4.14 -38.36
N PRO A 76 18.46 5.16 -37.65
CA PRO A 76 17.74 4.94 -36.41
C PRO A 76 16.45 4.16 -36.69
N ILE A 77 16.21 3.12 -35.87
CA ILE A 77 15.02 2.27 -35.95
C ILE A 77 14.25 2.38 -34.63
N GLN A 78 12.99 2.78 -34.70
CA GLN A 78 12.06 2.83 -33.58
C GLN A 78 11.10 1.64 -33.65
N LEU A 79 10.97 0.89 -32.56
CA LEU A 79 10.08 -0.27 -32.49
C LEU A 79 8.70 0.15 -31.96
N GLU A 80 7.65 -0.31 -32.62
CA GLU A 80 6.25 -0.11 -32.24
C GLU A 80 5.49 -1.44 -32.30
N GLY A 81 4.24 -1.45 -31.85
CA GLY A 81 3.33 -2.58 -32.04
C GLY A 81 3.30 -3.55 -30.88
N TYR A 82 3.19 -4.84 -31.19
CA TYR A 82 2.87 -5.87 -30.19
C TYR A 82 4.10 -6.22 -29.34
N SER A 83 3.87 -6.43 -28.05
CA SER A 83 4.89 -6.94 -27.13
C SER A 83 5.27 -8.40 -27.42
N PRO A 84 6.45 -8.86 -26.99
CA PRO A 84 6.81 -10.27 -27.10
C PRO A 84 5.80 -11.19 -26.39
N PRO A 85 5.57 -12.40 -26.92
CA PRO A 85 4.82 -13.44 -26.21
C PRO A 85 5.41 -13.74 -24.84
N ARG A 86 4.58 -14.16 -23.89
CA ARG A 86 5.06 -14.60 -22.57
C ARG A 86 6.01 -15.79 -22.73
N SER A 87 7.19 -15.69 -22.13
CA SER A 87 8.19 -16.76 -22.13
C SER A 87 9.03 -16.70 -20.85
N PRO A 88 9.44 -17.86 -20.29
CA PRO A 88 10.36 -17.91 -19.16
C PRO A 88 11.76 -17.34 -19.49
N LEU A 89 12.08 -17.15 -20.78
CA LEU A 89 13.33 -16.55 -21.24
C LEU A 89 13.35 -15.02 -21.12
N LEU A 90 12.18 -14.39 -20.98
CA LEU A 90 12.04 -12.94 -21.01
C LEU A 90 11.67 -12.39 -19.63
N ARG A 91 12.40 -11.37 -19.20
CA ARG A 91 12.01 -10.52 -18.07
C ARG A 91 11.12 -9.41 -18.59
N ARG A 92 10.08 -9.06 -17.83
CA ARG A 92 9.18 -7.97 -18.16
C ARG A 92 9.43 -6.81 -17.20
N PHE A 93 9.57 -5.62 -17.78
CA PHE A 93 9.51 -4.34 -17.10
C PHE A 93 8.43 -3.53 -17.81
N SER A 94 7.50 -2.94 -17.08
CA SER A 94 6.46 -2.10 -17.68
C SER A 94 6.15 -0.89 -16.81
N VAL A 95 5.95 0.24 -17.47
CA VAL A 95 5.52 1.50 -16.86
C VAL A 95 4.15 1.81 -17.42
N ALA A 96 3.15 1.96 -16.55
CA ALA A 96 1.78 2.27 -16.92
C ALA A 96 1.28 3.51 -16.15
N PRO A 97 0.46 4.36 -16.76
CA PRO A 97 -0.20 5.45 -16.03
C PRO A 97 -1.31 4.88 -15.14
N ASP A 98 -1.38 5.37 -13.90
CA ASP A 98 -2.49 5.16 -12.96
C ASP A 98 -2.92 6.56 -12.45
N PRO A 99 -4.15 6.79 -11.96
CA PRO A 99 -4.59 8.13 -11.57
C PRO A 99 -3.64 8.80 -10.57
N GLY A 100 -2.94 9.84 -11.02
CA GLY A 100 -1.99 10.63 -10.22
C GLY A 100 -0.60 10.02 -10.04
N VAL A 101 -0.32 8.81 -10.56
CA VAL A 101 0.98 8.12 -10.38
C VAL A 101 1.39 7.32 -11.62
N LEU A 102 2.65 6.84 -11.65
CA LEU A 102 3.09 5.82 -12.60
C LEU A 102 3.26 4.49 -11.87
N GLU A 103 2.61 3.44 -12.38
CA GLU A 103 2.81 2.08 -11.92
C GLU A 103 4.02 1.47 -12.65
N VAL A 104 5.05 1.10 -11.87
CA VAL A 104 6.25 0.45 -12.40
C VAL A 104 6.28 -1.00 -11.96
N ASN A 105 6.04 -1.91 -12.90
CA ASN A 105 6.16 -3.35 -12.67
C ASN A 105 7.60 -3.79 -12.94
N ILE A 106 8.28 -4.20 -11.87
CA ILE A 106 9.68 -4.64 -11.92
C ILE A 106 9.79 -6.15 -12.15
N PRO A 107 10.85 -6.63 -12.82
CA PRO A 107 11.05 -8.06 -13.04
C PRO A 107 11.33 -8.81 -11.72
N PRO A 108 11.06 -10.12 -11.66
CA PRO A 108 11.42 -10.95 -10.52
C PRO A 108 12.93 -10.89 -10.24
N ALA A 109 13.29 -10.79 -8.97
CA ALA A 109 14.68 -10.82 -8.51
C ALA A 109 14.96 -12.12 -7.76
N THR A 110 16.14 -12.69 -7.99
CA THR A 110 16.60 -13.93 -7.33
C THR A 110 17.32 -13.66 -6.02
N SER A 111 17.75 -12.41 -5.80
CA SER A 111 18.46 -11.98 -4.60
C SER A 111 18.05 -10.58 -4.16
N GLY A 112 18.25 -10.28 -2.87
CA GLY A 112 18.00 -8.94 -2.33
C GLY A 112 18.90 -7.87 -2.94
N ARG A 113 20.13 -8.23 -3.34
CA ARG A 113 21.05 -7.32 -4.05
C ARG A 113 20.53 -6.94 -5.44
N GLU A 114 20.04 -7.92 -6.20
CA GLU A 114 19.45 -7.69 -7.53
C GLU A 114 18.19 -6.81 -7.43
N HIS A 115 17.32 -7.10 -6.44
CA HIS A 115 16.13 -6.30 -6.17
C HIS A 115 16.48 -4.86 -5.78
N ALA A 116 17.44 -4.67 -4.88
CA ALA A 116 17.91 -3.34 -4.45
C ALA A 116 18.47 -2.54 -5.63
N ALA A 117 19.33 -3.14 -6.46
CA ALA A 117 19.88 -2.47 -7.64
C ALA A 117 18.79 -2.05 -8.64
N THR A 118 17.75 -2.88 -8.80
CA THR A 118 16.61 -2.58 -9.68
C THR A 118 15.80 -1.40 -9.14
N LEU A 119 15.48 -1.41 -7.85
CA LEU A 119 14.78 -0.30 -7.20
C LEU A 119 15.59 0.99 -7.25
N GLU A 120 16.89 0.95 -6.96
CA GLU A 120 17.76 2.13 -7.06
C GLU A 120 17.75 2.72 -8.48
N THR A 121 17.84 1.87 -9.51
CA THR A 121 17.76 2.31 -10.92
C THR A 121 16.40 2.95 -11.25
N VAL A 122 15.30 2.37 -10.76
CA VAL A 122 13.95 2.91 -10.99
C VAL A 122 13.77 4.26 -10.30
N PHE A 123 14.20 4.38 -9.04
CA PHE A 123 14.12 5.65 -8.30
C PHE A 123 15.00 6.73 -8.91
N ASP A 124 16.21 6.39 -9.37
CA ASP A 124 17.10 7.32 -10.06
C ASP A 124 16.51 7.80 -11.39
N ALA A 125 15.95 6.89 -12.21
CA ALA A 125 15.28 7.24 -13.45
C ALA A 125 14.04 8.11 -13.23
N ALA A 126 13.24 7.81 -12.19
CA ALA A 126 12.09 8.62 -11.80
C ALA A 126 12.51 10.04 -11.42
N LEU A 127 13.58 10.18 -10.62
CA LEU A 127 14.11 11.48 -10.23
C LEU A 127 14.59 12.29 -11.44
N HIS A 128 15.30 11.66 -12.38
CA HIS A 128 15.73 12.31 -13.63
C HIS A 128 14.55 12.77 -14.50
N ALA A 129 13.40 12.10 -14.39
CA ALA A 129 12.15 12.50 -15.05
C ALA A 129 11.33 13.55 -14.25
N GLY A 130 11.82 14.00 -13.09
CA GLY A 130 11.12 14.96 -12.22
C GLY A 130 10.00 14.33 -11.37
N LEU A 131 10.01 13.01 -11.21
CA LEU A 131 9.03 12.27 -10.42
C LEU A 131 9.58 11.96 -9.02
N HIS A 132 8.68 11.93 -8.04
CA HIS A 132 9.00 11.61 -6.64
C HIS A 132 7.99 10.62 -6.06
N ALA A 133 8.46 9.84 -5.07
CA ALA A 133 7.66 8.82 -4.38
C ALA A 133 6.90 9.36 -3.14
N GLU A 134 6.97 10.66 -2.88
CA GLU A 134 6.31 11.32 -1.74
C GLU A 134 5.43 12.47 -2.21
N LYS A 135 4.35 12.72 -1.45
CA LYS A 135 3.48 13.89 -1.58
C LYS A 135 3.33 14.57 -0.22
N TYR A 136 3.02 15.86 -0.27
CA TYR A 136 2.75 16.64 0.94
C TYR A 136 1.26 16.93 1.07
N LEU A 137 0.73 16.78 2.28
CA LEU A 137 -0.62 17.21 2.63
C LEU A 137 -0.64 18.70 2.99
N LEU A 138 -1.83 19.31 2.97
CA LEU A 138 -2.02 20.74 3.28
C LEU A 138 -1.43 21.15 4.63
N ASP A 139 -1.51 20.27 5.61
CA ASP A 139 -1.01 20.48 6.97
C ASP A 139 0.49 20.16 7.15
N GLY A 140 1.18 19.87 6.05
CA GLY A 140 2.60 19.54 6.03
C GLY A 140 2.93 18.08 6.36
N ARG A 141 1.95 17.20 6.58
CA ARG A 141 2.25 15.75 6.67
C ARG A 141 2.78 15.21 5.34
N ILE A 142 3.64 14.20 5.42
CA ILE A 142 4.18 13.49 4.26
C ILE A 142 3.40 12.19 4.10
N SER A 143 3.02 11.88 2.86
CA SER A 143 2.41 10.59 2.48
C SER A 143 3.14 10.05 1.26
N GLY A 144 2.99 8.75 0.97
CA GLY A 144 3.46 8.19 -0.29
C GLY A 144 2.76 8.82 -1.49
N SER A 145 3.28 8.56 -2.69
CA SER A 145 2.79 9.13 -3.95
C SER A 145 1.28 8.97 -4.19
N GLY A 146 0.63 8.02 -3.53
CA GLY A 146 -0.78 7.66 -3.69
C GLY A 146 -0.98 6.27 -4.26
N GLY A 147 0.04 5.72 -4.93
CA GLY A 147 0.11 4.33 -5.34
C GLY A 147 0.63 3.41 -4.23
N GLY A 148 0.20 2.15 -4.26
CA GLY A 148 0.74 1.09 -3.41
C GLY A 148 2.15 0.67 -3.83
N HIS A 149 2.90 0.08 -2.90
CA HIS A 149 4.17 -0.63 -3.17
C HIS A 149 3.96 -2.11 -2.90
N HIS A 150 3.26 -2.76 -3.83
CA HIS A 150 2.91 -4.17 -3.67
C HIS A 150 4.15 -5.05 -3.74
N ILE A 151 4.36 -5.86 -2.69
CA ILE A 151 5.46 -6.83 -2.66
C ILE A 151 4.90 -8.17 -3.11
N THR A 152 5.38 -8.66 -4.25
CA THR A 152 4.90 -9.91 -4.84
C THR A 152 5.85 -11.06 -4.56
N LEU A 153 5.32 -12.16 -4.04
CA LEU A 153 6.04 -13.38 -3.70
C LEU A 153 5.61 -14.53 -4.62
N GLY A 154 6.57 -15.33 -5.08
CA GLY A 154 6.29 -16.47 -5.93
C GLY A 154 7.52 -17.32 -6.22
N GLY A 155 7.37 -18.28 -7.13
CA GLY A 155 8.45 -19.11 -7.66
C GLY A 155 8.83 -18.72 -9.10
N PRO A 156 9.86 -19.38 -9.69
CA PRO A 156 10.22 -19.20 -11.10
C PRO A 156 9.08 -19.50 -12.08
N THR A 157 8.23 -20.46 -11.71
CA THR A 157 6.98 -20.76 -12.40
C THR A 157 5.83 -20.86 -11.40
N PRO A 158 4.56 -20.77 -11.85
CA PRO A 158 3.41 -20.87 -10.96
C PRO A 158 3.41 -22.17 -10.11
N LEU A 159 3.76 -23.30 -10.72
CA LEU A 159 3.77 -24.61 -10.05
C LEU A 159 4.96 -24.80 -9.10
N GLU A 160 5.99 -23.97 -9.22
CA GLU A 160 7.16 -23.96 -8.33
C GLU A 160 7.03 -22.89 -7.23
N SER A 161 5.87 -22.25 -7.09
CA SER A 161 5.63 -21.30 -6.02
C SER A 161 5.71 -22.01 -4.65
N PRO A 162 6.53 -21.51 -3.71
CA PRO A 162 6.62 -22.11 -2.38
C PRO A 162 5.28 -22.05 -1.64
N LEU A 163 4.43 -21.08 -1.96
CA LEU A 163 3.12 -20.89 -1.34
C LEU A 163 2.11 -21.97 -1.76
N LEU A 164 2.29 -22.55 -2.96
CA LEU A 164 1.44 -23.62 -3.48
C LEU A 164 1.99 -25.01 -3.12
N LEU A 165 3.32 -25.17 -3.16
CA LEU A 165 3.98 -26.41 -2.76
C LEU A 165 3.94 -26.65 -1.25
N ARG A 166 3.89 -25.58 -0.46
CA ARG A 166 3.87 -25.60 1.01
C ARG A 166 2.74 -24.71 1.53
N PRO A 167 1.49 -25.22 1.57
CA PRO A 167 0.34 -24.49 2.09
C PRO A 167 0.54 -23.98 3.53
N ASP A 168 1.34 -24.69 4.33
CA ASP A 168 1.73 -24.31 5.68
C ASP A 168 2.54 -23.00 5.73
N VAL A 169 3.27 -22.64 4.68
CA VAL A 169 3.99 -21.35 4.59
C VAL A 169 3.01 -20.20 4.36
N LEU A 170 2.03 -20.38 3.47
CA LEU A 170 0.96 -19.39 3.26
C LEU A 170 0.11 -19.23 4.53
N ALA A 171 -0.26 -20.35 5.16
CA ALA A 171 -0.96 -20.35 6.44
C ALA A 171 -0.17 -19.62 7.54
N SER A 172 1.13 -19.86 7.64
CA SER A 172 2.02 -19.15 8.57
C SER A 172 2.01 -17.64 8.36
N LEU A 173 2.08 -17.18 7.09
CA LEU A 173 1.99 -15.75 6.77
C LEU A 173 0.67 -15.15 7.24
N ILE A 174 -0.45 -15.82 6.93
CA ILE A 174 -1.80 -15.37 7.31
C ILE A 174 -1.92 -15.28 8.84
N THR A 175 -1.58 -16.36 9.56
CA THR A 175 -1.63 -16.41 11.03
C THR A 175 -0.73 -15.34 11.66
N PHE A 176 0.50 -15.18 11.14
CA PHE A 176 1.45 -14.23 11.70
C PHE A 176 1.04 -12.76 11.48
N PHE A 177 0.52 -12.42 10.30
CA PHE A 177 -0.06 -11.10 10.04
C PHE A 177 -1.30 -10.86 10.91
N GLN A 178 -2.12 -11.88 11.13
CA GLN A 178 -3.28 -11.78 12.02
C GLN A 178 -2.85 -11.49 13.48
N HIS A 179 -1.79 -12.15 13.97
CA HIS A 179 -1.25 -11.95 15.32
C HIS A 179 -0.53 -10.61 15.51
N HIS A 180 0.08 -10.06 14.45
CA HIS A 180 0.89 -8.86 14.53
C HIS A 180 0.34 -7.72 13.66
N PRO A 181 -0.65 -6.95 14.16
CA PRO A 181 -1.24 -5.82 13.43
C PRO A 181 -0.25 -4.76 12.95
N SER A 182 0.92 -4.64 13.58
CA SER A 182 1.99 -3.74 13.12
C SER A 182 2.42 -4.01 11.67
N LEU A 183 2.34 -5.26 11.20
CA LEU A 183 2.70 -5.60 9.82
C LEU A 183 1.75 -4.99 8.79
N SER A 184 0.50 -4.73 9.16
CA SER A 184 -0.46 -4.03 8.31
C SER A 184 -0.37 -2.51 8.51
N TYR A 185 -0.20 -2.04 9.74
CA TYR A 185 -0.34 -0.61 10.05
C TYR A 185 0.95 0.21 9.97
N LEU A 186 2.13 -0.39 10.15
CA LEU A 186 3.40 0.35 10.10
C LEU A 186 3.76 0.77 8.67
N PHE A 187 3.35 -0.03 7.68
CA PHE A 187 3.74 0.14 6.29
C PHE A 187 2.63 0.69 5.38
N THR A 188 1.39 0.77 5.87
CA THR A 188 0.25 1.28 5.09
C THR A 188 0.24 2.81 4.99
N GLY A 189 -0.63 3.32 4.13
CA GLY A 189 -0.92 4.75 4.02
C GLY A 189 -1.84 5.25 5.14
N LEU A 190 -2.34 6.48 5.03
CA LEU A 190 -3.20 7.07 6.06
C LEU A 190 -4.60 6.46 6.13
N PHE A 191 -5.08 5.87 5.02
CA PHE A 191 -6.41 5.29 4.94
C PHE A 191 -6.40 3.82 5.38
N VAL A 192 -6.78 3.57 6.64
CA VAL A 192 -6.87 2.23 7.24
C VAL A 192 -8.30 1.84 7.59
N GLY A 193 -8.52 0.55 7.85
CA GLY A 193 -9.81 0.00 8.24
C GLY A 193 -10.49 -0.85 7.17
N PRO A 194 -11.72 -1.32 7.43
CA PRO A 194 -12.39 -2.37 6.65
C PRO A 194 -12.67 -2.01 5.19
N THR A 195 -12.67 -0.72 4.87
CA THR A 195 -12.96 -0.19 3.54
C THR A 195 -11.75 0.44 2.87
N SER A 196 -10.57 0.27 3.48
CA SER A 196 -9.28 0.70 2.92
C SER A 196 -8.94 -0.01 1.61
N GLN A 197 -7.81 0.35 1.00
CA GLN A 197 -7.34 -0.30 -0.23
C GLN A 197 -6.89 -1.75 -0.01
N ALA A 198 -6.49 -2.08 1.23
CA ALA A 198 -5.92 -3.35 1.61
C ALA A 198 -6.32 -3.71 3.07
N PRO A 199 -7.62 -3.84 3.41
CA PRO A 199 -8.07 -4.24 4.75
C PRO A 199 -7.50 -5.58 5.19
N ARG A 200 -7.38 -5.70 6.51
CA ARG A 200 -7.09 -6.98 7.16
C ARG A 200 -8.30 -7.90 7.13
N VAL A 201 -8.04 -9.21 7.19
CA VAL A 201 -9.11 -10.22 7.23
C VAL A 201 -10.01 -10.09 8.47
N ASP A 202 -9.48 -9.58 9.58
CA ASP A 202 -10.19 -9.38 10.85
C ASP A 202 -10.85 -7.99 11.03
N GLU A 203 -10.83 -7.14 10.00
CA GLU A 203 -11.51 -5.83 10.04
C GLU A 203 -12.93 -5.87 9.49
N GLY A 204 -13.25 -6.83 8.62
CA GLY A 204 -14.49 -6.87 7.85
C GLY A 204 -15.63 -7.64 8.53
N ARG A 205 -15.69 -8.95 8.28
CA ARG A 205 -16.82 -9.82 8.69
C ARG A 205 -16.52 -10.46 10.04
N HIS A 206 -17.51 -10.49 10.93
CA HIS A 206 -17.34 -11.03 12.29
C HIS A 206 -17.02 -12.53 12.29
N GLU A 207 -17.57 -13.28 11.33
CA GLU A 207 -17.41 -14.72 11.17
C GLU A 207 -16.09 -15.10 10.49
N ALA A 208 -15.39 -14.15 9.84
CA ALA A 208 -14.24 -14.43 8.98
C ALA A 208 -13.15 -15.24 9.70
N ILE A 209 -12.90 -14.94 10.99
CA ILE A 209 -11.82 -15.58 11.73
C ILE A 209 -12.14 -17.02 12.12
N ALA A 210 -13.39 -17.34 12.41
CA ALA A 210 -13.79 -18.73 12.67
C ALA A 210 -13.67 -19.60 11.41
N GLU A 211 -14.12 -19.08 10.27
CA GLU A 211 -13.98 -19.79 8.99
C GLU A 211 -12.51 -19.91 8.56
N LEU A 212 -11.69 -18.88 8.83
CA LEU A 212 -10.26 -18.91 8.55
C LEU A 212 -9.51 -19.95 9.39
N GLU A 213 -9.87 -20.14 10.67
CA GLU A 213 -9.29 -21.19 11.50
C GLU A 213 -9.51 -22.59 10.93
N ILE A 214 -10.68 -22.84 10.32
CA ILE A 214 -10.98 -24.13 9.67
C ILE A 214 -10.05 -24.32 8.47
N ALA A 215 -9.88 -23.29 7.64
CA ALA A 215 -8.97 -23.31 6.50
C ALA A 215 -7.50 -23.52 6.94
N LEU A 216 -7.05 -22.80 7.98
CA LEU A 216 -5.70 -22.92 8.51
C LEU A 216 -5.40 -24.32 9.06
N HIS A 217 -6.33 -24.94 9.79
CA HIS A 217 -6.18 -26.33 10.26
C HIS A 217 -5.92 -27.30 9.09
N ARG A 218 -6.62 -27.12 7.96
CA ARG A 218 -6.40 -27.94 6.76
C ARG A 218 -5.08 -27.63 6.08
N ALA A 219 -4.62 -26.39 6.11
CA ALA A 219 -3.35 -25.97 5.50
C ALA A 219 -2.13 -26.48 6.28
N PHE A 220 -2.22 -26.55 7.62
CA PHE A 220 -1.16 -27.08 8.48
C PHE A 220 -1.15 -28.61 8.58
N ASP A 221 -2.25 -29.30 8.24
CA ASP A 221 -2.29 -30.76 8.20
C ASP A 221 -1.44 -31.32 7.05
N ARG A 222 -0.30 -31.90 7.41
CA ARG A 222 0.66 -32.52 6.48
C ARG A 222 0.55 -34.03 6.38
N SER A 223 -0.45 -34.64 7.03
CA SER A 223 -0.62 -36.10 7.06
C SER A 223 -1.24 -36.67 5.78
N GLY A 224 -1.89 -35.82 4.98
CA GLY A 224 -2.55 -36.20 3.73
C GLY A 224 -1.67 -36.14 2.48
N GLU A 225 -2.25 -36.50 1.34
CA GLU A 225 -1.62 -36.33 0.03
C GLU A 225 -1.38 -34.83 -0.29
N PRO A 226 -0.33 -34.49 -1.06
CA PRO A 226 -0.09 -33.12 -1.50
C PRO A 226 -1.32 -32.52 -2.19
N LEU A 227 -1.75 -31.35 -1.71
CA LEU A 227 -2.91 -30.66 -2.28
C LEU A 227 -2.56 -30.15 -3.69
N PRO A 228 -3.45 -30.30 -4.68
CA PRO A 228 -3.24 -29.66 -5.97
C PRO A 228 -3.31 -28.12 -5.81
N PRO A 229 -2.54 -27.34 -6.59
CA PRO A 229 -2.42 -25.89 -6.41
C PRO A 229 -3.74 -25.12 -6.35
N TRP A 230 -4.72 -25.48 -7.18
CA TRP A 230 -6.03 -24.83 -7.19
C TRP A 230 -6.81 -25.03 -5.88
N ARG A 231 -6.56 -26.11 -5.13
CA ARG A 231 -7.22 -26.38 -3.86
C ARG A 231 -6.60 -25.56 -2.73
N VAL A 232 -5.29 -25.32 -2.79
CA VAL A 232 -4.59 -24.40 -1.88
C VAL A 232 -5.16 -22.99 -2.03
N ASP A 233 -5.34 -22.55 -3.27
CA ASP A 233 -5.98 -21.27 -3.60
C ASP A 233 -7.44 -21.21 -3.13
N ALA A 234 -8.28 -22.18 -3.51
CA ALA A 234 -9.70 -22.16 -3.21
C ALA A 234 -10.01 -22.19 -1.70
N MET A 235 -9.11 -22.73 -0.89
CA MET A 235 -9.22 -22.76 0.57
C MET A 235 -9.20 -21.37 1.20
N PHE A 236 -8.48 -20.42 0.61
CA PHE A 236 -8.32 -19.07 1.16
C PHE A 236 -9.00 -17.97 0.32
N ARG A 237 -9.27 -18.22 -0.96
CA ARG A 237 -9.75 -17.20 -1.92
C ARG A 237 -10.96 -16.41 -1.45
N ASP A 238 -11.97 -17.07 -0.89
CA ASP A 238 -13.21 -16.41 -0.46
C ASP A 238 -13.13 -15.88 0.98
N LEU A 239 -12.01 -16.13 1.68
CA LEU A 239 -11.72 -15.66 3.03
C LEU A 239 -10.80 -14.43 3.02
N LEU A 240 -9.84 -14.39 2.09
CA LEU A 240 -8.92 -13.27 1.89
C LEU A 240 -9.52 -12.27 0.90
N VAL A 241 -10.58 -11.60 1.34
CA VAL A 241 -11.36 -10.63 0.57
C VAL A 241 -11.66 -9.38 1.41
N ASP A 242 -11.93 -8.27 0.74
CA ASP A 242 -12.51 -7.10 1.41
C ASP A 242 -14.00 -7.31 1.78
N VAL A 243 -14.61 -6.30 2.40
CA VAL A 243 -16.04 -6.33 2.77
C VAL A 243 -16.98 -6.58 1.58
N SER A 244 -16.58 -6.24 0.35
CA SER A 244 -17.36 -6.46 -0.87
C SER A 244 -17.13 -7.83 -1.51
N GLY A 245 -16.19 -8.63 -0.98
CA GLY A 245 -15.81 -9.93 -1.56
C GLY A 245 -14.71 -9.83 -2.62
N ASN A 246 -13.97 -8.72 -2.69
CA ASN A 246 -12.92 -8.53 -3.68
C ASN A 246 -11.56 -9.02 -3.17
N THR A 247 -11.00 -10.05 -3.81
CA THR A 247 -9.67 -10.61 -3.55
C THR A 247 -8.53 -9.64 -3.84
N HIS A 248 -8.70 -8.78 -4.85
CA HIS A 248 -7.72 -7.77 -5.23
C HIS A 248 -7.53 -6.69 -4.16
N ARG A 249 -8.48 -6.56 -3.22
CA ARG A 249 -8.43 -5.57 -2.14
C ARG A 249 -8.05 -6.16 -0.78
N ALA A 250 -7.67 -7.43 -0.69
CA ALA A 250 -7.18 -7.98 0.57
C ALA A 250 -5.72 -7.57 0.83
N GLU A 251 -5.32 -7.41 2.10
CA GLU A 251 -3.92 -7.16 2.45
C GLU A 251 -2.95 -8.25 1.96
N LEU A 252 -3.40 -9.50 2.01
CA LEU A 252 -2.74 -10.68 1.49
C LEU A 252 -3.53 -11.14 0.27
N CYS A 253 -3.21 -10.56 -0.88
CA CYS A 253 -3.98 -10.75 -2.10
C CYS A 253 -3.57 -12.03 -2.83
N VAL A 254 -4.51 -12.98 -2.88
CA VAL A 254 -4.37 -14.26 -3.60
C VAL A 254 -4.93 -14.21 -5.01
N ASP A 255 -5.26 -13.03 -5.54
CA ASP A 255 -5.89 -12.89 -6.86
C ASP A 255 -5.07 -13.54 -7.99
N LYS A 256 -3.74 -13.48 -7.86
CA LYS A 256 -2.76 -14.04 -8.80
C LYS A 256 -2.17 -15.39 -8.34
N LEU A 257 -2.72 -16.01 -7.30
CA LEU A 257 -2.19 -17.26 -6.73
C LEU A 257 -2.47 -18.46 -7.64
N PHE A 258 -3.67 -19.06 -7.61
CA PHE A 258 -4.00 -20.16 -8.52
C PHE A 258 -5.50 -20.31 -8.79
N ASP A 259 -6.16 -19.26 -9.28
CA ASP A 259 -7.58 -19.34 -9.67
C ASP A 259 -7.77 -20.28 -10.87
N TRP A 260 -8.45 -21.41 -10.67
CA TRP A 260 -8.73 -22.36 -11.74
C TRP A 260 -9.65 -21.79 -12.83
N ARG A 261 -10.44 -20.74 -12.52
CA ARG A 261 -11.41 -20.13 -13.44
C ARG A 261 -10.73 -19.25 -14.49
N SER A 262 -9.53 -18.76 -14.22
CA SER A 262 -8.83 -17.81 -15.09
C SER A 262 -7.41 -18.27 -15.42
N ALA A 263 -7.00 -18.14 -16.68
CA ALA A 263 -5.58 -18.31 -17.05
C ALA A 263 -4.70 -17.21 -16.43
N HIS A 264 -5.25 -16.00 -16.25
CA HIS A 264 -4.52 -14.89 -15.63
C HIS A 264 -4.34 -15.07 -14.12
N GLY A 265 -5.27 -15.73 -13.43
CA GLY A 265 -5.18 -15.96 -11.98
C GLY A 265 -4.23 -17.10 -11.55
N ARG A 266 -3.58 -17.78 -12.50
CA ARG A 266 -2.66 -18.91 -12.26
C ARG A 266 -1.20 -18.51 -12.39
N GLN A 267 -0.77 -17.54 -11.60
CA GLN A 267 0.62 -17.04 -11.63
C GLN A 267 1.48 -17.59 -10.49
N GLY A 268 0.87 -18.22 -9.47
CA GLY A 268 1.56 -18.69 -8.28
C GLY A 268 2.04 -17.57 -7.37
N LEU A 269 1.40 -16.40 -7.44
CA LEU A 269 1.85 -15.18 -6.78
C LEU A 269 0.92 -14.81 -5.61
N LEU A 270 1.52 -14.47 -4.47
CA LEU A 270 0.86 -13.72 -3.40
C LEU A 270 1.33 -12.27 -3.47
N GLU A 271 0.39 -11.34 -3.45
CA GLU A 271 0.67 -9.91 -3.50
C GLU A 271 0.37 -9.28 -2.13
N MET A 272 1.40 -8.73 -1.50
CA MET A 272 1.29 -8.02 -0.22
C MET A 272 0.90 -6.57 -0.51
N ARG A 273 -0.32 -6.17 -0.16
CA ARG A 273 -0.90 -4.89 -0.59
C ARG A 273 -0.94 -3.81 0.47
N ALA A 274 -0.81 -4.16 1.75
CA ALA A 274 -0.79 -3.20 2.87
C ALA A 274 0.54 -2.44 3.00
N PHE A 275 1.19 -2.12 1.88
CA PHE A 275 2.47 -1.42 1.79
C PHE A 275 2.29 -0.17 0.92
N GLU A 276 2.43 1.02 1.52
CA GLU A 276 2.52 2.31 0.83
C GLU A 276 3.92 2.46 0.21
N MET A 277 4.00 3.12 -0.95
CA MET A 277 5.27 3.51 -1.55
C MET A 277 6.09 4.39 -0.61
N PRO A 278 7.30 3.94 -0.18
CA PRO A 278 8.13 4.75 0.70
C PRO A 278 8.90 5.80 -0.09
N ALA A 279 9.23 6.91 0.59
CA ALA A 279 9.93 8.05 0.00
C ALA A 279 11.37 7.74 -0.48
N HIS A 280 11.95 6.58 -0.14
CA HIS A 280 13.35 6.27 -0.41
C HIS A 280 13.55 4.78 -0.76
N PRO A 281 14.40 4.43 -1.76
CA PRO A 281 14.58 3.05 -2.21
C PRO A 281 15.07 2.10 -1.10
N ARG A 282 15.95 2.57 -0.21
CA ARG A 282 16.40 1.77 0.97
C ARG A 282 15.26 1.33 1.88
N LEU A 283 14.21 2.14 2.02
CA LEU A 283 13.03 1.77 2.79
C LEU A 283 12.22 0.68 2.04
N ALA A 284 12.02 0.83 0.74
CA ALA A 284 11.39 -0.21 -0.09
C ALA A 284 12.13 -1.55 0.00
N VAL A 285 13.47 -1.51 -0.05
CA VAL A 285 14.32 -2.70 0.13
C VAL A 285 14.16 -3.29 1.54
N ALA A 286 14.06 -2.47 2.59
CA ALA A 286 13.85 -2.95 3.96
C ALA A 286 12.52 -3.70 4.13
N GLN A 287 11.45 -3.24 3.48
CA GLN A 287 10.15 -3.95 3.43
C GLN A 287 10.30 -5.30 2.72
N ALA A 288 10.95 -5.34 1.56
CA ALA A 288 11.18 -6.58 0.80
C ALA A 288 12.03 -7.60 1.58
N ILE A 289 13.08 -7.13 2.28
CA ILE A 289 13.90 -7.98 3.14
C ILE A 289 13.09 -8.53 4.32
N LEU A 290 12.25 -7.71 4.97
CA LEU A 290 11.39 -8.16 6.06
C LEU A 290 10.48 -9.31 5.61
N VAL A 291 9.75 -9.10 4.52
CA VAL A 291 8.84 -10.11 3.97
C VAL A 291 9.60 -11.38 3.59
N ARG A 292 10.75 -11.25 2.91
CA ARG A 292 11.59 -12.40 2.55
C ARG A 292 12.10 -13.17 3.78
N SER A 293 12.48 -12.47 4.85
CA SER A 293 12.91 -13.07 6.11
C SER A 293 11.76 -13.83 6.80
N LEU A 294 10.54 -13.30 6.78
CA LEU A 294 9.36 -14.00 7.30
C LEU A 294 9.10 -15.30 6.51
N VAL A 295 9.09 -15.23 5.18
CA VAL A 295 8.94 -16.43 4.33
C VAL A 295 10.04 -17.46 4.61
N ALA A 296 11.30 -17.02 4.72
CA ALA A 296 12.41 -17.91 5.03
C ALA A 296 12.29 -18.54 6.43
N SER A 297 11.80 -17.79 7.41
CA SER A 297 11.49 -18.27 8.76
C SER A 297 10.46 -19.39 8.71
N PHE A 298 9.31 -19.15 8.07
CA PHE A 298 8.19 -20.09 8.01
C PHE A 298 8.47 -21.31 7.13
N ALA A 299 9.31 -21.16 6.10
CA ALA A 299 9.74 -22.29 5.29
C ALA A 299 10.59 -23.29 6.08
N ARG A 300 11.39 -22.81 7.04
CA ARG A 300 12.18 -23.65 7.97
C ARG A 300 11.28 -24.29 9.02
N GLU A 301 10.46 -23.48 9.68
CA GLU A 301 9.55 -23.92 10.73
C GLU A 301 8.23 -23.15 10.61
N PRO A 302 7.11 -23.82 10.26
CA PRO A 302 5.81 -23.18 10.16
C PRO A 302 5.38 -22.50 11.46
N TYR A 303 4.68 -21.37 11.34
CA TYR A 303 4.10 -20.65 12.46
C TYR A 303 2.63 -21.03 12.61
N ASP A 304 2.37 -22.01 13.47
CA ASP A 304 1.04 -22.50 13.80
C ASP A 304 0.59 -21.94 15.17
N GLY A 305 -0.66 -21.50 15.26
CA GLY A 305 -1.22 -20.87 16.45
C GLY A 305 -2.69 -20.48 16.25
N GLU A 306 -3.44 -20.43 17.37
CA GLU A 306 -4.85 -20.01 17.38
C GLU A 306 -4.98 -18.50 17.09
N LEU A 307 -5.92 -18.14 16.22
CA LEU A 307 -6.14 -16.74 15.82
C LEU A 307 -6.71 -15.91 16.97
N VAL A 308 -6.24 -14.66 17.08
CA VAL A 308 -6.63 -13.75 18.16
C VAL A 308 -7.89 -12.98 17.78
N ARG A 309 -8.93 -13.03 18.62
CA ARG A 309 -10.14 -12.21 18.46
C ARG A 309 -9.88 -10.78 18.96
N TRP A 310 -9.18 -9.97 18.17
CA TRP A 310 -8.82 -8.59 18.54
C TRP A 310 -10.05 -7.71 18.78
N GLY A 311 -11.07 -7.81 17.92
CA GLY A 311 -12.25 -6.94 17.96
C GLY A 311 -11.85 -5.46 17.94
N THR A 312 -12.51 -4.64 18.77
CA THR A 312 -12.23 -3.20 18.84
C THR A 312 -10.81 -2.86 19.32
N ARG A 313 -10.11 -3.80 19.98
CA ARG A 313 -8.71 -3.59 20.40
C ARG A 313 -7.78 -3.41 19.22
N LEU A 314 -8.13 -3.95 18.05
CA LEU A 314 -7.35 -3.79 16.82
C LEU A 314 -7.15 -2.29 16.53
N HIS A 315 -8.26 -1.56 16.43
CA HIS A 315 -8.21 -0.12 16.16
C HIS A 315 -7.87 0.71 17.39
N ASP A 316 -8.32 0.33 18.59
CA ASP A 316 -8.07 1.15 19.80
C ASP A 316 -6.61 1.13 20.25
N ARG A 317 -5.93 -0.03 20.17
CA ARG A 317 -4.56 -0.21 20.66
C ARG A 317 -3.52 -0.08 19.55
N PHE A 318 -3.66 -0.83 18.45
CA PHE A 318 -2.56 -0.98 17.48
C PHE A 318 -2.45 0.16 16.47
N LEU A 319 -3.40 1.10 16.47
CA LEU A 319 -3.28 2.36 15.71
C LEU A 319 -2.52 3.46 16.48
N LEU A 320 -2.19 3.20 17.75
CA LEU A 320 -1.36 4.06 18.57
C LEU A 320 0.13 3.70 18.36
N PRO A 321 1.01 4.67 18.03
CA PRO A 321 2.40 4.41 17.63
C PRO A 321 3.22 3.64 18.66
N THR A 322 3.02 3.86 19.97
CA THR A 322 3.78 3.13 20.99
C THR A 322 3.48 1.63 20.95
N TRP A 323 2.20 1.26 20.85
CA TRP A 323 1.78 -0.14 20.83
C TRP A 323 2.03 -0.81 19.49
N MET A 324 1.86 -0.08 18.40
CA MET A 324 2.24 -0.52 17.06
C MET A 324 3.72 -0.86 16.99
N TRP A 325 4.57 -0.01 17.55
CA TRP A 325 6.00 -0.24 17.57
C TRP A 325 6.39 -1.40 18.48
N SER A 326 5.78 -1.51 19.67
CA SER A 326 6.01 -2.64 20.58
C SER A 326 5.65 -3.98 19.93
N ASP A 327 4.56 -4.04 19.17
CA ASP A 327 4.18 -5.25 18.42
C ASP A 327 5.20 -5.57 17.30
N PHE A 328 5.70 -4.52 16.62
CA PHE A 328 6.74 -4.71 15.60
C PHE A 328 8.07 -5.21 16.18
N GLU A 329 8.43 -4.77 17.40
CA GLU A 329 9.60 -5.31 18.12
C GLU A 329 9.46 -6.81 18.40
N GLU A 330 8.24 -7.30 18.65
CA GLU A 330 7.98 -8.74 18.78
C GLU A 330 8.21 -9.50 17.47
N VAL A 331 7.86 -8.90 16.32
CA VAL A 331 8.16 -9.46 14.99
C VAL A 331 9.67 -9.55 14.76
N LEU A 332 10.41 -8.48 15.05
CA LEU A 332 11.87 -8.48 14.93
C LEU A 332 12.51 -9.50 15.88
N ALA A 333 12.00 -9.62 17.10
CA ALA A 333 12.45 -10.62 18.06
C ALA A 333 12.16 -12.05 17.58
N HIS A 334 11.01 -12.30 16.94
CA HIS A 334 10.69 -13.59 16.32
C HIS A 334 11.74 -13.99 15.27
N LEU A 335 12.10 -13.06 14.39
CA LEU A 335 13.11 -13.30 13.35
C LEU A 335 14.51 -13.46 13.95
N SER A 336 14.85 -12.65 14.96
CA SER A 336 16.15 -12.74 15.64
C SER A 336 16.35 -14.08 16.34
N ARG A 337 15.30 -14.67 16.93
CA ARG A 337 15.36 -16.02 17.54
C ARG A 337 15.62 -17.14 16.53
N ARG A 338 15.51 -16.86 15.23
CA ARG A 338 15.69 -17.81 14.12
C ARG A 338 16.88 -17.47 13.22
N ASP A 339 17.84 -16.71 13.76
CA ASP A 339 19.06 -16.28 13.07
C ASP A 339 18.79 -15.43 11.82
N LEU A 340 17.66 -14.70 11.80
CA LEU A 340 17.24 -13.78 10.74
C LEU A 340 17.12 -12.35 11.28
N SER A 341 18.09 -11.94 12.12
CA SER A 341 18.06 -10.64 12.79
C SER A 341 18.02 -9.48 11.80
N LEU A 342 17.12 -8.52 12.04
CA LEU A 342 16.98 -7.30 11.25
C LEU A 342 17.11 -6.08 12.16
N PRO A 343 17.82 -5.02 11.72
CA PRO A 343 18.03 -3.81 12.50
C PRO A 343 16.73 -3.04 12.72
N ALA A 344 16.35 -2.82 13.98
CA ALA A 344 15.13 -2.08 14.32
C ALA A 344 15.16 -0.63 13.82
N GLU A 345 16.34 0.00 13.84
CA GLU A 345 16.59 1.35 13.35
C GLU A 345 16.29 1.51 11.86
N ALA A 346 16.39 0.46 11.05
CA ALA A 346 16.01 0.50 9.64
C ALA A 346 14.50 0.68 9.44
N TYR A 347 13.69 0.38 10.45
CA TYR A 347 12.23 0.47 10.40
C TYR A 347 11.65 1.66 11.16
N ARG A 348 12.43 2.31 12.03
CA ARG A 348 12.02 3.54 12.74
C ARG A 348 11.48 4.64 11.80
N PRO A 349 12.07 4.89 10.61
CA PRO A 349 11.55 5.91 9.71
C PRO A 349 10.10 5.69 9.27
N PHE A 350 9.61 4.44 9.18
CA PHE A 350 8.20 4.18 8.84
C PHE A 350 7.27 4.72 9.92
N LEU A 351 7.61 4.53 11.20
CA LEU A 351 6.86 5.05 12.33
C LEU A 351 6.88 6.59 12.36
N GLU A 352 8.04 7.19 12.09
CA GLU A 352 8.18 8.66 12.03
C GLU A 352 7.37 9.27 10.89
N LEU A 353 7.32 8.61 9.73
CA LEU A 353 6.54 9.06 8.58
C LEU A 353 5.03 8.92 8.81
N ARG A 354 4.58 7.82 9.43
CA ARG A 354 3.13 7.58 9.67
C ARG A 354 2.59 8.36 10.86
N CYS A 355 3.36 8.39 11.93
CA CYS A 355 2.97 8.95 13.21
C CYS A 355 4.00 10.01 13.60
N PRO A 356 4.10 11.17 12.92
CA PRO A 356 5.08 12.20 13.27
C PRO A 356 4.81 12.79 14.65
N VAL A 357 5.87 13.25 15.32
CA VAL A 357 5.77 14.02 16.57
C VAL A 357 5.18 15.40 16.26
N ALA A 358 4.10 15.74 16.96
CA ALA A 358 3.50 17.07 16.88
C ALA A 358 4.26 18.05 17.79
N GLY A 359 4.61 17.61 19.01
CA GLY A 359 5.44 18.41 19.91
C GLY A 359 5.64 17.79 21.28
N ARG A 360 6.48 18.45 22.09
CA ARG A 360 6.86 18.02 23.44
C ARG A 360 6.90 19.18 24.42
N ILE A 361 6.53 18.93 25.67
CA ILE A 361 6.75 19.83 26.81
C ILE A 361 7.35 19.09 28.00
N GLU A 362 8.06 19.84 28.83
CA GLU A 362 8.52 19.42 30.15
C GLU A 362 7.66 20.17 31.19
N ALA A 363 7.04 19.43 32.10
CA ALA A 363 6.13 19.94 33.13
C ALA A 363 6.57 19.40 34.50
N GLY A 364 7.56 20.07 35.10
CA GLY A 364 8.27 19.53 36.25
C GLY A 364 9.10 18.31 35.85
N ASP A 365 8.92 17.18 36.54
CA ASP A 365 9.62 15.92 36.23
C ASP A 365 8.91 15.09 35.15
N VAL A 366 7.78 15.57 34.63
CA VAL A 366 6.97 14.86 33.63
C VAL A 366 7.26 15.41 32.24
N VAL A 367 7.63 14.54 31.31
CA VAL A 367 7.74 14.87 29.87
C VAL A 367 6.47 14.40 29.19
N LEU A 368 5.82 15.28 28.43
CA LEU A 368 4.64 14.97 27.63
C LEU A 368 4.96 15.15 26.15
N GLU A 369 4.73 14.09 25.37
CA GLU A 369 4.83 14.07 23.91
C GLU A 369 3.45 13.85 23.30
N VAL A 370 3.11 14.67 22.31
CA VAL A 370 1.94 14.47 21.46
C VAL A 370 2.40 14.04 20.08
N ARG A 371 1.81 12.95 19.58
CA ARG A 371 2.18 12.32 18.33
C ARG A 371 0.94 12.01 17.52
N ASN A 372 0.98 12.19 16.20
CA ASN A 372 -0.13 11.75 15.36
C ASN A 372 -0.29 10.23 15.44
N ALA A 373 -1.51 9.74 15.36
CA ALA A 373 -1.84 8.32 15.35
C ALA A 373 -2.78 8.01 14.18
N LEU A 374 -2.87 6.74 13.81
CA LEU A 374 -3.77 6.31 12.73
C LEU A 374 -5.22 6.34 13.21
N GLU A 375 -6.12 6.66 12.29
CA GLU A 375 -7.57 6.66 12.51
C GLU A 375 -8.25 6.04 11.29
N PRO A 376 -9.15 5.04 11.46
CA PRO A 376 -9.91 4.51 10.35
C PRO A 376 -10.90 5.55 9.85
N TRP A 377 -10.92 5.79 8.54
CA TRP A 377 -11.98 6.57 7.93
C TRP A 377 -13.05 5.64 7.38
N ASN A 378 -14.28 5.83 7.83
CA ASN A 378 -15.36 4.94 7.44
C ASN A 378 -15.99 5.42 6.14
N VAL A 379 -16.20 4.51 5.20
CA VAL A 379 -17.07 4.76 4.05
C VAL A 379 -18.51 4.99 4.55
N LEU A 380 -19.13 6.06 4.03
CA LEU A 380 -20.51 6.46 4.29
C LEU A 380 -21.49 5.65 3.44
N GLY A 381 -22.78 5.86 3.69
CA GLY A 381 -23.85 5.31 2.85
C GLY A 381 -23.71 5.72 1.39
N GLU A 382 -24.25 4.89 0.50
CA GLU A 382 -24.28 5.18 -0.94
C GLU A 382 -25.17 6.36 -1.26
N GLU A 383 -24.73 7.19 -2.20
CA GLU A 383 -25.51 8.30 -2.71
C GLU A 383 -25.55 8.30 -4.24
N MET A 384 -26.71 8.64 -4.79
CA MET A 384 -26.90 8.77 -6.23
C MET A 384 -26.40 10.13 -6.69
N THR A 385 -25.43 10.13 -7.59
CA THR A 385 -24.93 11.33 -8.28
C THR A 385 -25.36 11.28 -9.75
N ALA A 386 -25.26 12.42 -10.46
CA ALA A 386 -25.57 12.48 -11.88
C ALA A 386 -24.73 11.52 -12.76
N LEU A 387 -23.54 11.11 -12.28
CA LEU A 387 -22.61 10.22 -12.97
C LEU A 387 -22.65 8.77 -12.47
N GLY A 388 -23.51 8.44 -11.50
CA GLY A 388 -23.63 7.11 -10.90
C GLY A 388 -23.63 7.13 -9.38
N THR A 389 -23.35 5.99 -8.74
CA THR A 389 -23.33 5.88 -7.28
C THR A 389 -21.96 6.30 -6.73
N SER A 390 -21.94 7.22 -5.76
CA SER A 390 -20.73 7.60 -5.02
C SER A 390 -20.77 7.07 -3.59
N ARG A 391 -19.59 6.81 -3.02
CA ARG A 391 -19.39 6.43 -1.62
C ARG A 391 -18.34 7.35 -1.02
N PHE A 392 -18.80 8.31 -0.22
CA PHE A 392 -17.92 9.25 0.47
C PHE A 392 -17.24 8.60 1.68
N VAL A 393 -16.15 9.19 2.14
CA VAL A 393 -15.40 8.73 3.31
C VAL A 393 -15.45 9.80 4.39
N ASP A 394 -15.78 9.40 5.62
CA ASP A 394 -15.74 10.29 6.76
C ASP A 394 -14.30 10.55 7.22
N SER A 395 -13.72 11.61 6.68
CA SER A 395 -12.38 12.11 7.01
C SER A 395 -12.39 13.14 8.14
N SER A 396 -13.53 13.36 8.80
CA SER A 396 -13.70 14.39 9.84
C SER A 396 -12.98 14.07 11.15
N VAL A 397 -12.60 12.81 11.36
CA VAL A 397 -12.06 12.30 12.62
C VAL A 397 -10.55 12.11 12.50
N GLU A 398 -9.82 12.54 13.52
CA GLU A 398 -8.40 12.28 13.68
C GLU A 398 -8.11 11.67 15.06
N ARG A 399 -6.89 11.17 15.19
CA ARG A 399 -6.35 10.63 16.43
C ARG A 399 -4.95 11.13 16.71
N VAL A 400 -4.67 11.38 17.98
CA VAL A 400 -3.31 11.59 18.50
C VAL A 400 -3.02 10.63 19.64
N GLU A 401 -1.76 10.24 19.80
CA GLU A 401 -1.25 9.57 20.98
C GLU A 401 -0.59 10.61 21.90
N VAL A 402 -0.90 10.52 23.19
CA VAL A 402 -0.20 11.24 24.25
C VAL A 402 0.64 10.23 25.01
N ARG A 403 1.96 10.40 24.94
CA ARG A 403 2.93 9.63 25.72
C ARG A 403 3.50 10.52 26.80
N VAL A 404 3.58 9.99 28.02
CA VAL A 404 4.20 10.65 29.16
C VAL A 404 5.27 9.80 29.78
N GLU A 405 6.34 10.45 30.23
CA GLU A 405 7.45 9.86 30.97
C GLU A 405 7.63 10.64 32.28
N GLY A 406 8.13 9.97 33.34
CA GLY A 406 8.29 10.58 34.67
C GLY A 406 6.96 10.74 35.46
N LEU A 407 5.87 10.12 35.01
CA LEU A 407 4.57 10.19 35.68
C LEU A 407 4.60 9.40 36.99
N VAL A 408 4.00 9.96 38.06
CA VAL A 408 3.74 9.26 39.32
C VAL A 408 2.23 9.03 39.40
N PRO A 409 1.73 7.79 39.20
CA PRO A 409 0.30 7.52 39.07
C PRO A 409 -0.57 7.95 40.26
N GLU A 410 -0.02 8.11 41.45
CA GLU A 410 -0.74 8.55 42.65
C GLU A 410 -0.81 10.09 42.77
N ARG A 411 0.00 10.81 41.99
CA ARG A 411 0.18 12.26 42.09
C ARG A 411 -0.20 13.01 40.82
N HIS A 412 0.18 12.48 39.65
CA HIS A 412 0.07 13.18 38.38
C HIS A 412 -1.11 12.67 37.56
N ARG A 413 -1.80 13.58 36.87
CA ARG A 413 -2.78 13.28 35.81
C ARG A 413 -2.50 14.10 34.58
N VAL A 414 -2.87 13.57 33.43
CA VAL A 414 -2.86 14.32 32.18
C VAL A 414 -4.30 14.53 31.76
N LEU A 415 -4.65 15.79 31.48
CA LEU A 415 -5.97 16.17 31.02
C LEU A 415 -5.90 16.52 29.53
N VAL A 416 -6.98 16.25 28.80
CA VAL A 416 -7.27 16.87 27.50
C VAL A 416 -8.59 17.63 27.61
N ASN A 417 -8.58 18.93 27.32
CA ASN A 417 -9.75 19.81 27.46
C ASN A 417 -10.46 19.68 28.83
N GLY A 418 -9.66 19.48 29.90
CA GLY A 418 -10.14 19.29 31.28
C GLY A 418 -10.55 17.86 31.65
N TRP A 419 -10.56 16.92 30.71
CA TRP A 419 -10.90 15.50 30.93
C TRP A 419 -9.67 14.64 31.14
N GLU A 420 -9.69 13.77 32.14
CA GLU A 420 -8.60 12.85 32.45
C GLU A 420 -8.38 11.83 31.32
N LEU A 421 -7.13 11.71 30.86
CA LEU A 421 -6.73 10.70 29.89
C LEU A 421 -6.60 9.31 30.52
N PRO A 422 -7.08 8.24 29.85
CA PRO A 422 -6.98 6.87 30.32
C PRO A 422 -5.59 6.29 30.08
N LEU A 423 -4.55 6.89 30.68
CA LEU A 423 -3.15 6.48 30.49
C LEU A 423 -2.94 5.01 30.86
N ARG A 424 -2.28 4.28 29.96
CA ARG A 424 -1.90 2.87 30.10
C ARG A 424 -0.40 2.75 30.26
N ASN A 425 0.01 1.99 31.27
CA ASN A 425 1.42 1.66 31.49
C ASN A 425 1.93 0.77 30.34
N THR A 426 3.10 1.10 29.82
CA THR A 426 3.79 0.42 28.70
C THR A 426 4.70 -0.74 29.14
N GLY A 427 4.82 -0.96 30.45
CA GLY A 427 5.81 -1.85 31.09
C GLY A 427 7.01 -1.10 31.64
N LYS A 428 7.22 0.17 31.26
CA LYS A 428 8.28 1.02 31.83
C LYS A 428 7.76 1.85 33.01
N VAL A 429 8.55 1.91 34.07
CA VAL A 429 8.21 2.67 35.28
C VAL A 429 8.09 4.16 34.94
N GLY A 430 6.97 4.76 35.32
CA GLY A 430 6.69 6.17 35.09
C GLY A 430 6.30 6.54 33.65
N GLU A 431 6.11 5.55 32.78
CA GLU A 431 5.64 5.76 31.41
C GLU A 431 4.14 5.43 31.27
N GLY A 432 3.41 6.30 30.58
CA GLY A 432 1.99 6.13 30.31
C GLY A 432 1.61 6.59 28.91
N VAL A 433 0.69 5.89 28.26
CA VAL A 433 0.21 6.21 26.92
C VAL A 433 -1.31 6.18 26.85
N ALA A 434 -1.91 7.17 26.20
CA ALA A 434 -3.33 7.18 25.85
C ALA A 434 -3.55 7.76 24.45
N GLY A 435 -4.57 7.25 23.77
CA GLY A 435 -5.10 7.88 22.56
C GLY A 435 -6.11 8.98 22.89
N VAL A 436 -6.20 9.99 22.01
CA VAL A 436 -7.31 10.93 21.96
C VAL A 436 -7.91 10.90 20.57
N ARG A 437 -9.18 10.58 20.48
CA ARG A 437 -9.97 10.58 19.25
C ARG A 437 -10.94 11.75 19.28
N PHE A 438 -10.99 12.51 18.19
CA PHE A 438 -11.70 13.78 18.16
C PHE A 438 -12.12 14.16 16.74
N ARG A 439 -13.14 15.03 16.61
CA ARG A 439 -13.54 15.59 15.32
C ARG A 439 -12.62 16.76 15.00
N ALA A 440 -11.80 16.62 13.97
CA ALA A 440 -10.77 17.57 13.57
C ALA A 440 -11.31 18.67 12.62
N TRP A 441 -12.30 18.36 11.80
CA TRP A 441 -13.00 19.31 10.94
C TRP A 441 -14.42 18.81 10.63
N ALA A 442 -15.21 19.59 9.88
CA ALA A 442 -16.62 19.28 9.63
C ALA A 442 -16.94 19.32 8.13
N PRO A 443 -16.71 18.21 7.38
CA PRO A 443 -17.16 18.11 6.01
C PRO A 443 -18.70 18.07 5.94
N PRO A 444 -19.30 18.53 4.83
CA PRO A 444 -20.74 18.42 4.58
C PRO A 444 -21.26 16.98 4.73
N ARG A 445 -20.42 16.00 4.39
CA ARG A 445 -20.72 14.56 4.48
C ARG A 445 -19.82 13.93 5.54
N SER A 446 -20.40 13.58 6.68
CA SER A 446 -19.69 12.95 7.82
C SER A 446 -20.65 12.19 8.71
N LEU A 447 -20.11 11.27 9.52
CA LEU A 447 -20.88 10.70 10.61
C LEU A 447 -21.07 11.75 11.71
N HIS A 448 -22.23 11.69 12.37
CA HIS A 448 -22.57 12.58 13.49
C HIS A 448 -22.49 14.08 13.13
N PRO A 449 -23.25 14.56 12.13
CA PRO A 449 -23.17 15.94 11.65
C PRO A 449 -23.40 16.98 12.75
N GLN A 450 -24.14 16.62 13.82
CA GLN A 450 -24.43 17.49 14.97
C GLN A 450 -23.25 17.79 15.90
N LEU A 451 -22.08 17.17 15.70
CA LEU A 451 -20.90 17.42 16.56
C LEU A 451 -20.06 18.57 16.01
N GLY A 452 -19.73 19.57 16.83
CA GLY A 452 -18.76 20.59 16.41
C GLY A 452 -17.31 20.07 16.34
N VAL A 453 -16.40 20.97 15.95
CA VAL A 453 -14.96 20.67 15.84
C VAL A 453 -14.28 20.78 17.21
N HIS A 454 -13.50 19.75 17.57
CA HIS A 454 -12.76 19.68 18.84
C HIS A 454 -11.38 20.31 18.67
N HIS A 455 -11.35 21.62 18.48
CA HIS A 455 -10.12 22.39 18.25
C HIS A 455 -10.09 23.67 19.09
N PRO A 456 -8.95 24.01 19.74
CA PRO A 456 -7.73 23.19 19.86
C PRO A 456 -7.88 22.02 20.85
N LEU A 457 -6.95 21.08 20.82
CA LEU A 457 -6.78 20.08 21.87
C LEU A 457 -5.76 20.58 22.89
N ARG A 458 -6.22 20.98 24.07
CA ARG A 458 -5.36 21.46 25.15
C ARG A 458 -5.01 20.31 26.09
N PHE A 459 -3.73 20.10 26.32
CA PHE A 459 -3.21 19.11 27.26
C PHE A 459 -2.60 19.80 28.50
N ASP A 460 -2.92 19.31 29.69
CA ASP A 460 -2.38 19.79 30.96
C ASP A 460 -1.84 18.63 31.79
N VAL A 461 -0.62 18.77 32.32
CA VAL A 461 -0.09 17.88 33.36
C VAL A 461 -0.45 18.47 34.71
N VAL A 462 -1.20 17.73 35.54
CA VAL A 462 -1.78 18.21 36.80
C VAL A 462 -1.19 17.47 37.98
N ASP A 463 -0.75 18.23 38.99
CA ASP A 463 -0.41 17.72 40.32
C ASP A 463 -1.67 17.69 41.18
N LEU A 464 -2.17 16.49 41.48
CA LEU A 464 -3.38 16.28 42.28
C LEU A 464 -3.20 16.73 43.73
N TRP A 465 -1.99 16.63 44.29
CA TRP A 465 -1.76 17.02 45.68
C TRP A 465 -1.82 18.54 45.84
N GLY A 466 -1.23 19.27 44.89
CA GLY A 466 -1.26 20.73 44.84
C GLY A 466 -2.50 21.33 44.16
N ARG A 467 -3.32 20.50 43.49
CA ARG A 467 -4.45 20.91 42.61
C ARG A 467 -4.06 21.98 41.60
N ARG A 468 -2.88 21.87 41.00
CA ARG A 468 -2.32 22.86 40.06
C ARG A 468 -1.84 22.20 38.77
N SER A 469 -1.91 22.93 37.67
CA SER A 469 -1.26 22.53 36.41
C SER A 469 0.24 22.82 36.51
N LEU A 470 1.07 21.84 36.17
CA LEU A 470 2.53 21.89 36.14
C LEU A 470 3.05 22.41 34.80
N GLY A 471 2.26 22.26 33.73
CA GLY A 471 2.60 22.66 32.38
C GLY A 471 1.51 22.26 31.40
N ALA A 472 1.40 23.01 30.30
CA ALA A 472 0.35 22.82 29.31
C ALA A 472 0.84 23.07 27.88
N CYS A 473 0.18 22.42 26.93
CA CYS A 473 0.37 22.65 25.49
C CYS A 473 -0.95 22.52 24.75
N ALA A 474 -1.02 23.05 23.54
CA ALA A 474 -2.14 22.82 22.64
C ALA A 474 -1.67 22.21 21.32
N TYR A 475 -2.46 21.25 20.83
CA TYR A 475 -2.38 20.72 19.48
C TYR A 475 -3.47 21.35 18.62
N HIS A 476 -3.07 21.81 17.44
CA HIS A 476 -3.92 22.47 16.47
C HIS A 476 -4.08 21.60 15.22
N VAL A 477 -5.33 21.43 14.78
CA VAL A 477 -5.63 20.75 13.52
C VAL A 477 -5.12 21.59 12.36
N TRP A 478 -5.39 22.90 12.44
CA TRP A 478 -4.95 23.91 11.50
C TRP A 478 -3.83 24.76 12.10
N HIS A 479 -3.43 25.84 11.41
CA HIS A 479 -2.53 26.82 12.00
C HIS A 479 -3.17 27.43 13.27
N ALA A 480 -2.37 27.70 14.32
CA ALA A 480 -2.87 28.22 15.60
C ALA A 480 -3.68 29.54 15.47
N GLU A 481 -3.32 30.38 14.50
CA GLU A 481 -4.04 31.62 14.17
C GLU A 481 -5.28 31.41 13.26
N GLY A 482 -5.69 30.17 12.98
CA GLY A 482 -6.86 29.88 12.14
C GLY A 482 -6.63 30.03 10.63
N ARG A 483 -5.37 30.12 10.17
CA ARG A 483 -5.05 30.19 8.74
C ARG A 483 -5.22 28.82 8.07
N ALA A 484 -6.03 28.76 7.02
CA ALA A 484 -6.09 27.63 6.12
C ALA A 484 -5.10 27.83 4.97
N PHE A 485 -4.31 26.79 4.66
CA PHE A 485 -3.43 26.81 3.49
C PHE A 485 -4.24 26.44 2.25
N ARG A 486 -4.10 27.23 1.17
CA ARG A 486 -4.79 26.99 -0.11
C ARG A 486 -4.11 25.93 -0.98
N SER A 487 -2.84 25.66 -0.75
CA SER A 487 -2.05 24.70 -1.54
C SER A 487 -1.15 23.83 -0.65
N PRO A 488 -0.85 22.60 -1.08
CA PRO A 488 0.18 21.78 -0.46
C PRO A 488 1.53 22.49 -0.45
N PRO A 489 2.41 22.20 0.52
CA PRO A 489 3.75 22.78 0.54
C PRO A 489 4.58 22.25 -0.63
N LEU A 490 5.45 23.10 -1.15
CA LEU A 490 6.31 22.77 -2.29
C LEU A 490 7.62 22.09 -1.87
N THR A 491 8.00 22.25 -0.61
CA THR A 491 9.28 21.75 -0.08
C THR A 491 9.10 21.03 1.24
N ARG A 492 10.03 20.11 1.53
CA ARG A 492 10.12 19.44 2.83
C ARG A 492 10.26 20.44 3.99
N PHE A 493 10.99 21.53 3.79
CA PHE A 493 11.18 22.58 4.80
C PHE A 493 9.87 23.29 5.13
N GLU A 494 9.11 23.68 4.12
CA GLU A 494 7.79 24.29 4.31
C GLU A 494 6.83 23.31 5.00
N ALA A 495 6.82 22.04 4.58
CA ALA A 495 6.01 21.00 5.20
C ALA A 495 6.35 20.83 6.69
N GLU A 496 7.65 20.82 7.04
CA GLU A 496 8.12 20.76 8.42
C GLU A 496 7.73 21.99 9.24
N ALA A 497 7.88 23.20 8.67
CA ALA A 497 7.45 24.44 9.31
C ALA A 497 5.94 24.40 9.63
N ARG A 498 5.10 23.99 8.67
CA ARG A 498 3.65 23.84 8.87
C ARG A 498 3.32 22.86 10.01
N ARG A 499 4.00 21.71 10.07
CA ARG A 499 3.82 20.75 11.17
C ARG A 499 4.21 21.34 12.53
N SER A 500 5.35 22.03 12.60
CA SER A 500 5.83 22.63 13.86
C SER A 500 4.89 23.69 14.44
N GLN A 501 4.17 24.42 13.58
CA GLN A 501 3.22 25.47 13.98
C GLN A 501 1.91 24.92 14.57
N ARG A 502 1.69 23.60 14.49
CA ARG A 502 0.50 22.94 15.02
C ARG A 502 0.61 22.59 16.51
N PHE A 503 1.71 22.97 17.15
CA PHE A 503 1.92 22.73 18.57
C PHE A 503 2.39 24.00 19.27
N THR A 504 1.64 24.44 20.27
CA THR A 504 1.96 25.64 21.06
C THR A 504 2.14 25.27 22.53
N ARG A 505 2.98 26.04 23.22
CA ARG A 505 3.06 26.00 24.68
C ARG A 505 1.99 26.91 25.25
N GLU A 506 1.28 26.42 26.24
CA GLU A 506 0.15 27.13 26.83
C GLU A 506 0.43 27.52 28.28
N ALA A 507 -0.22 28.58 28.74
CA ALA A 507 -0.20 28.91 30.17
C ALA A 507 -0.91 27.81 30.98
N PRO A 508 -0.46 27.46 32.19
CA PRO A 508 -1.12 26.47 33.05
C PRO A 508 -2.57 26.84 33.37
N LEU A 509 -3.44 25.84 33.58
CA LEU A 509 -4.82 26.07 34.01
C LEU A 509 -4.88 26.86 35.34
N PRO A 510 -5.87 27.77 35.50
CA PRO A 510 -6.09 28.49 36.75
C PRO A 510 -6.33 27.54 37.93
N TRP A 511 -5.76 27.89 39.09
CA TRP A 511 -5.96 27.16 40.32
C TRP A 511 -7.35 27.48 40.94
N PRO A 512 -8.06 26.51 41.54
CA PRO A 512 -7.71 25.09 41.68
C PRO A 512 -8.15 24.26 40.47
N VAL A 513 -7.26 23.38 40.00
CA VAL A 513 -7.58 22.43 38.93
C VAL A 513 -8.29 21.21 39.52
N THR A 514 -9.42 20.85 38.93
CA THR A 514 -10.19 19.64 39.29
C THR A 514 -10.44 18.81 38.04
N PRO A 515 -9.74 17.66 37.87
CA PRO A 515 -9.94 16.78 36.73
C PRO A 515 -11.38 16.30 36.59
N ARG A 516 -11.92 16.35 35.36
CA ARG A 516 -13.18 15.67 35.03
C ARG A 516 -12.85 14.25 34.62
N THR A 517 -13.56 13.28 35.19
CA THR A 517 -13.36 11.86 34.86
C THR A 517 -14.52 11.33 34.03
N VAL A 518 -14.21 10.39 33.14
CA VAL A 518 -15.19 9.67 32.33
C VAL A 518 -15.16 8.20 32.76
N GLY A 519 -16.32 7.55 32.77
CA GLY A 519 -16.38 6.10 32.96
C GLY A 519 -15.53 5.39 31.91
N ARG A 520 -14.91 4.26 32.30
CA ARG A 520 -14.08 3.48 31.38
C ARG A 520 -14.94 2.94 30.22
N ASN A 521 -14.58 3.28 28.99
CA ASN A 521 -15.15 2.62 27.82
C ASN A 521 -14.58 1.19 27.72
N ARG A 522 -15.46 0.18 27.67
CA ARG A 522 -15.03 -1.22 27.56
C ARG A 522 -14.50 -1.54 26.17
N ASP A 523 -15.01 -0.85 25.15
CA ASP A 523 -14.65 -1.10 23.75
C ASP A 523 -13.37 -0.37 23.34
N THR A 524 -13.12 0.82 23.91
CA THR A 524 -11.90 1.62 23.65
C THR A 524 -11.17 2.01 24.94
N PRO A 525 -10.58 1.06 25.69
CA PRO A 525 -9.91 1.36 26.95
C PRO A 525 -8.56 2.09 26.84
N TRP A 526 -7.95 2.19 25.65
CA TRP A 526 -6.71 2.93 25.40
C TRP A 526 -6.95 4.37 24.91
N THR A 527 -8.12 4.65 24.33
CA THR A 527 -8.43 5.95 23.71
C THR A 527 -9.61 6.66 24.37
N LEU A 528 -9.43 7.94 24.70
CA LEU A 528 -10.53 8.83 25.06
C LEU A 528 -11.16 9.41 23.79
N ASP A 529 -12.44 9.12 23.55
CA ASP A 529 -13.19 9.68 22.42
C ASP A 529 -13.96 10.93 22.86
N LEU A 530 -13.45 12.11 22.51
CA LEU A 530 -14.03 13.40 22.88
C LEU A 530 -15.44 13.59 22.32
N ARG A 531 -15.76 12.91 21.21
CA ARG A 531 -17.07 12.98 20.54
C ARG A 531 -18.21 12.40 21.38
N ARG A 532 -17.88 11.63 22.44
CA ARG A 532 -18.85 11.05 23.38
C ARG A 532 -19.06 11.94 24.61
N LEU A 533 -18.30 13.02 24.74
CA LEU A 533 -18.31 13.90 25.91
C LEU A 533 -19.17 15.14 25.63
N PRO A 534 -19.81 15.69 26.67
CA PRO A 534 -20.49 16.97 26.53
C PRO A 534 -19.46 18.07 26.25
N GLY A 535 -19.68 18.82 25.18
CA GLY A 535 -18.84 19.95 24.79
C GLY A 535 -19.64 21.04 24.08
N ASP A 536 -19.25 22.29 24.30
CA ASP A 536 -19.77 23.47 23.60
C ASP A 536 -18.97 23.68 22.31
N HIS A 537 -19.10 22.74 21.37
CA HIS A 537 -18.50 22.88 20.05
C HIS A 537 -19.61 23.30 19.08
N PRO A 538 -19.68 24.59 18.67
CA PRO A 538 -20.69 25.03 17.73
C PRO A 538 -20.57 24.23 16.43
N VAL A 539 -21.70 23.78 15.91
CA VAL A 539 -21.77 23.16 14.59
C VAL A 539 -21.59 24.29 13.58
N PRO A 540 -20.64 24.18 12.64
CA PRO A 540 -20.53 25.18 11.58
C PRO A 540 -21.84 25.18 10.77
N GLU A 541 -22.36 26.38 10.50
CA GLU A 541 -23.48 26.53 9.56
C GLU A 541 -23.02 26.04 8.18
N PRO A 542 -23.87 25.33 7.43
CA PRO A 542 -23.53 24.96 6.06
C PRO A 542 -23.23 26.23 5.28
N GLU A 543 -22.11 26.25 4.56
CA GLU A 543 -21.87 27.30 3.56
C GLU A 543 -23.05 27.23 2.57
N GLU A 544 -23.76 28.35 2.39
CA GLU A 544 -24.71 28.48 1.28
C GLU A 544 -23.90 28.25 0.00
N ASP A 545 -24.32 27.30 -0.84
CA ASP A 545 -23.67 27.05 -2.11
C ASP A 545 -23.56 28.39 -2.86
N GLU A 546 -22.36 28.97 -2.92
CA GLU A 546 -22.07 30.03 -3.87
C GLU A 546 -22.28 29.39 -5.24
N GLU A 547 -23.40 29.76 -5.88
CA GLU A 547 -23.72 29.35 -7.24
C GLU A 547 -22.47 29.45 -8.11
N GLU A 548 -22.21 28.39 -8.88
CA GLU A 548 -21.10 28.25 -9.82
C GLU A 548 -20.97 29.47 -10.77
N GLU A 549 -20.30 30.53 -10.32
CA GLU A 549 -19.68 31.56 -11.16
C GLU A 549 -18.16 31.44 -11.06
N ASP A 550 -17.62 30.29 -11.46
CA ASP A 550 -16.41 30.22 -12.30
C ASP A 550 -16.02 28.76 -12.56
N GLY A 551 -16.30 28.29 -13.78
CA GLY A 551 -16.11 26.92 -14.23
C GLY A 551 -14.64 26.49 -14.35
N THR A 552 -13.98 26.23 -13.22
CA THR A 552 -12.72 25.47 -13.17
C THR A 552 -12.69 24.53 -11.96
N GLY A 553 -13.60 23.55 -11.94
CA GLY A 553 -13.57 22.45 -10.98
C GLY A 553 -12.36 21.55 -11.19
N VAL A 554 -11.27 21.80 -10.46
CA VAL A 554 -10.21 20.81 -10.25
C VAL A 554 -10.60 19.97 -9.03
N GLY A 555 -11.25 18.84 -9.29
CA GLY A 555 -11.50 17.82 -8.27
C GLY A 555 -10.18 17.25 -7.76
N LEU A 556 -9.88 17.46 -6.48
CA LEU A 556 -8.82 16.75 -5.79
C LEU A 556 -9.38 15.40 -5.32
N SER A 557 -9.11 14.36 -6.11
CA SER A 557 -9.22 12.95 -5.75
C SER A 557 -8.04 12.49 -4.90
#